data_AF-A0A835V1C4-F1
#
_entry.id   AF-A0A835V1C4-F1
#
_cell.length_a   1.000
_cell.length_b   1.000
_cell.length_c   1.000
_cell.angle_alpha   90.00
_cell.angle_beta   90.00
_cell.angle_gamma   90.00
#
_symmetry.space_group_name_H-M   'P 1'
#
loop_
_entity.id
_entity.type
_entity.pdbx_description
1 polymer ?
#
loop_
_entity_poly.entity_id
_entity_poly.type
_entity_poly.pdbx_seq_one_letter_code
_entity_poly.pdbx_strand_id
1 'polypeptide(L)'
;MSIGVRQLKLLREFKPFGLTVEARDGKLAEDVPDKYDYFLFGREVTRERDELFPLELDFSSHVSPSDCGEQELFIRGNRIIWSKGSEVQKRYSSTNNVVMACWCRMDAIPDALLCVLEISNLSIYYVSGEVVCIPLPYSVSCIWPLPFGLLIQKSIDGCRSSTISNSAIYARDIARAPKEHRYHYPTVSPVIDSILKEDGATFSSHLVLKHPMGELQVTYVEERGN
;
A
#
# COMPACT_ATOMS: atom_id res chain seq x y z
N MET A 1 -43.60 28.32 -3.41
CA MET A 1 -43.18 27.62 -2.18
C MET A 1 -41.72 27.24 -2.35
N SER A 2 -40.81 27.88 -1.61
CA SER A 2 -39.37 27.63 -1.71
C SER A 2 -39.02 26.29 -1.08
N ILE A 3 -38.52 25.36 -1.89
CA ILE A 3 -38.05 24.04 -1.46
C ILE A 3 -36.97 24.19 -0.39
N GLY A 4 -37.16 23.43 0.69
CA GLY A 4 -36.41 23.40 1.96
C GLY A 4 -34.97 23.90 1.94
N VAL A 5 -34.78 25.10 2.49
CA VAL A 5 -33.45 25.60 2.89
C VAL A 5 -32.98 24.75 4.07
N ARG A 6 -31.99 23.89 3.84
CA ARG A 6 -31.32 23.12 4.90
C ARG A 6 -30.21 23.98 5.49
N GLN A 7 -30.23 24.17 6.80
CA GLN A 7 -29.19 24.91 7.51
C GLN A 7 -28.21 23.93 8.14
N LEU A 8 -26.93 23.99 7.75
CA LEU A 8 -25.86 23.27 8.42
C LEU A 8 -25.40 24.09 9.62
N LYS A 9 -25.33 23.44 10.79
CA LYS A 9 -24.77 24.03 12.01
C LYS A 9 -23.49 23.30 12.39
N LEU A 10 -22.38 24.01 12.41
CA LEU A 10 -21.14 23.47 12.97
C LEU A 10 -21.34 23.27 14.48
N LEU A 11 -21.29 22.01 14.92
CA LEU A 11 -21.42 21.68 16.35
C LEU A 11 -20.08 21.71 17.06
N ARG A 12 -19.02 21.24 16.39
CA ARG A 12 -17.66 21.18 16.91
C ARG A 12 -16.66 21.06 15.77
N GLU A 13 -15.42 21.44 16.06
CA GLU A 13 -14.28 21.07 15.23
C GLU A 13 -13.95 19.59 15.45
N PHE A 14 -13.63 18.90 14.36
CA PHE A 14 -13.16 17.52 14.42
C PHE A 14 -11.64 17.52 14.58
N LYS A 15 -11.13 16.69 15.49
CA LYS A 15 -9.70 16.37 15.62
C LYS A 15 -9.55 14.86 15.58
N PRO A 16 -8.63 14.32 14.76
CA PRO A 16 -8.43 12.88 14.71
C PRO A 16 -7.95 12.35 16.06
N PHE A 17 -8.43 11.17 16.41
CA PHE A 17 -8.11 10.53 17.69
C PHE A 17 -6.62 10.21 17.81
N GLY A 18 -5.95 9.91 16.70
CA GLY A 18 -4.51 9.68 16.63
C GLY A 18 -3.65 10.77 17.30
N LEU A 19 -4.03 12.05 17.20
CA LEU A 19 -3.33 13.14 17.90
C LEU A 19 -3.43 13.04 19.42
N THR A 20 -4.58 12.59 19.93
CA THR A 20 -4.79 12.35 21.37
C THR A 20 -3.94 11.18 21.84
N VAL A 21 -3.81 10.15 21.02
CA VAL A 21 -2.96 8.99 21.29
C VAL A 21 -1.49 9.41 21.36
N GLU A 22 -1.01 10.18 20.38
CA GLU A 22 0.38 10.68 20.37
C GLU A 22 0.68 11.57 21.59
N ALA A 23 -0.24 12.45 21.97
CA ALA A 23 -0.08 13.31 23.13
C ALA A 23 0.02 12.51 24.45
N ARG A 24 -0.75 11.42 24.57
CA ARG A 24 -0.69 10.51 25.73
C ARG A 24 0.61 9.71 25.79
N ASP A 25 1.13 9.31 24.62
CA ASP A 25 2.38 8.56 24.53
C ASP A 25 3.63 9.41 24.89
N GLY A 26 3.47 10.74 25.08
CA GLY A 26 4.51 11.63 25.61
C GLY A 26 5.72 11.86 24.70
N LYS A 27 5.68 11.40 23.45
CA LYS A 27 6.76 11.53 22.45
C LYS A 27 6.39 12.55 21.37
N LEU A 28 6.37 13.82 21.72
CA LEU A 28 6.72 14.86 20.76
C LEU A 28 8.25 14.94 20.78
N ALA A 29 8.92 14.05 20.04
CA ALA A 29 10.30 14.34 19.68
C ALA A 29 10.27 15.66 18.88
N GLU A 30 11.23 16.56 19.09
CA GLU A 30 11.27 17.85 18.37
C GLU A 30 11.32 17.70 16.83
N ASP A 31 11.46 16.47 16.33
CA ASP A 31 11.56 16.09 14.92
C ASP A 31 10.29 15.38 14.38
N VAL A 32 9.16 15.39 15.10
CA VAL A 32 7.90 14.82 14.59
C VAL A 32 7.32 15.77 13.53
N PRO A 33 7.12 15.33 12.28
CA PRO A 33 6.64 16.21 11.21
C PRO A 33 5.28 16.81 11.56
N ASP A 34 5.08 18.12 11.37
CA ASP A 34 3.80 18.78 11.67
C ASP A 34 2.63 18.29 10.81
N LYS A 35 2.94 17.77 9.62
CA LYS A 35 1.96 17.22 8.70
C LYS A 35 1.52 15.82 9.11
N TYR A 36 0.22 15.61 9.15
CA TYR A 36 -0.43 14.31 9.33
C TYR A 36 -1.58 14.17 8.34
N ASP A 37 -1.91 12.91 8.03
CA ASP A 37 -3.06 12.54 7.21
C ASP A 37 -3.98 11.61 8.02
N TYR A 38 -5.27 11.62 7.74
CA TYR A 38 -6.22 10.71 8.39
C TYR A 38 -7.39 10.35 7.47
N PHE A 39 -7.95 9.17 7.69
CA PHE A 39 -9.10 8.66 6.96
C PHE A 39 -10.11 8.06 7.93
N LEU A 40 -11.37 8.47 7.81
CA LEU A 40 -12.49 7.85 8.50
C LEU A 40 -13.16 6.84 7.58
N PHE A 41 -13.52 5.67 8.12
CA PHE A 41 -14.14 4.62 7.36
C PHE A 41 -15.09 3.78 8.22
N GLY A 42 -16.11 3.23 7.56
CA GLY A 42 -17.09 2.36 8.18
C GLY A 42 -16.58 0.94 8.42
N ARG A 43 -17.39 0.13 9.12
CA ARG A 43 -17.06 -1.25 9.46
C ARG A 43 -16.84 -2.14 8.22
N GLU A 44 -17.50 -1.81 7.12
CA GLU A 44 -17.45 -2.54 5.85
C GLU A 44 -16.05 -2.57 5.21
N VAL A 45 -15.14 -1.68 5.58
CA VAL A 45 -13.80 -1.62 4.98
C VAL A 45 -12.86 -2.67 5.58
N THR A 46 -12.98 -2.94 6.89
CA THR A 46 -12.12 -3.89 7.61
C THR A 46 -12.75 -5.26 7.87
N ARG A 47 -14.02 -5.46 7.47
CA ARG A 47 -14.72 -6.74 7.57
C ARG A 47 -14.20 -7.81 6.61
N GLU A 48 -14.29 -9.07 7.03
CA GLU A 48 -14.05 -10.23 6.15
C GLU A 48 -15.19 -10.35 5.12
N ARG A 49 -14.86 -10.76 3.89
CA ARG A 49 -15.83 -10.91 2.79
C ARG A 49 -16.94 -11.92 3.10
N ASP A 50 -16.63 -12.98 3.85
CA ASP A 50 -17.59 -14.04 4.15
C ASP A 50 -18.68 -13.61 5.15
N GLU A 51 -18.46 -12.54 5.94
CA GLU A 51 -19.51 -11.91 6.75
C GLU A 51 -20.55 -11.13 5.91
N LEU A 52 -20.28 -10.86 4.63
CA LEU A 52 -21.20 -10.15 3.74
C LEU A 52 -22.26 -11.07 3.11
N PHE A 53 -22.16 -12.38 3.34
CA PHE A 53 -23.20 -13.36 2.99
C PHE A 53 -23.93 -13.86 4.24
N PRO A 54 -24.84 -13.08 4.84
CA PRO A 54 -25.91 -13.70 5.61
C PRO A 54 -26.88 -14.33 4.60
N LEU A 55 -26.71 -15.64 4.38
CA LEU A 55 -27.91 -16.46 4.17
C LEU A 55 -28.81 -16.23 5.39
N GLU A 56 -30.08 -15.97 5.11
CA GLU A 56 -31.16 -15.76 6.10
C GLU A 56 -31.23 -14.34 6.71
N LEU A 57 -32.03 -13.54 6.00
CA LEU A 57 -33.03 -12.60 6.47
C LEU A 57 -33.50 -12.76 7.95
N ASP A 58 -32.71 -12.32 8.93
CA ASP A 58 -33.22 -12.01 10.27
C ASP A 58 -33.08 -10.51 10.55
N PHE A 59 -34.16 -9.79 10.27
CA PHE A 59 -34.41 -8.38 10.63
C PHE A 59 -34.50 -8.14 12.16
N SER A 60 -33.85 -8.97 12.99
CA SER A 60 -33.89 -8.90 14.45
C SER A 60 -32.52 -8.67 15.10
N SER A 61 -31.41 -8.62 14.36
CA SER A 61 -30.16 -8.15 14.94
C SER A 61 -30.19 -6.62 14.97
N HIS A 62 -30.81 -6.08 16.03
CA HIS A 62 -30.60 -4.70 16.45
C HIS A 62 -29.10 -4.51 16.74
N VAL A 63 -28.32 -4.21 15.71
CA VAL A 63 -26.99 -3.63 15.88
C VAL A 63 -27.24 -2.29 16.54
N SER A 64 -26.95 -2.21 17.84
CA SER A 64 -27.01 -0.97 18.60
C SER A 64 -26.27 0.12 17.80
N PRO A 65 -26.83 1.32 17.61
CA PRO A 65 -26.14 2.42 16.91
C PRO A 65 -24.80 2.79 17.57
N SER A 66 -24.55 2.29 18.78
CA SER A 66 -23.32 2.35 19.55
C SER A 66 -22.17 1.48 19.03
N ASP A 67 -22.45 0.40 18.27
CA ASP A 67 -21.42 -0.54 17.79
C ASP A 67 -20.95 -0.25 16.35
N CYS A 68 -21.57 0.76 15.72
CA CYS A 68 -21.12 1.39 14.47
C CYS A 68 -20.03 2.44 14.77
N GLY A 69 -18.99 2.03 15.49
CA GLY A 69 -17.86 2.92 15.76
C GLY A 69 -17.15 3.27 14.47
N GLU A 70 -17.25 4.52 14.04
CA GLU A 70 -16.41 5.09 12.97
C GLU A 70 -14.95 4.75 13.28
N GLN A 71 -14.28 4.16 12.29
CA GLN A 71 -12.88 3.78 12.40
C GLN A 71 -12.02 4.86 11.78
N GLU A 72 -10.83 5.03 12.33
CA GLU A 72 -9.86 6.03 11.88
C GLU A 72 -8.53 5.36 11.60
N LEU A 73 -7.94 5.70 10.44
CA LEU A 73 -6.54 5.44 10.13
C LEU A 73 -5.82 6.78 10.16
N PHE A 74 -4.98 6.99 11.18
CA PHE A 74 -4.17 8.20 11.34
C PHE A 74 -2.73 7.91 10.94
N ILE A 75 -2.12 8.81 10.16
CA ILE A 75 -0.78 8.65 9.59
C ILE A 75 0.05 9.89 9.89
N ARG A 76 1.24 9.71 10.45
CA ARG A 76 2.18 10.80 10.72
C ARG A 76 3.62 10.32 10.67
N GLY A 77 4.41 10.89 9.77
CA GLY A 77 5.79 10.44 9.53
C GLY A 77 5.83 8.96 9.18
N ASN A 78 6.47 8.16 10.02
CA ASN A 78 6.58 6.70 9.87
C ASN A 78 5.57 5.89 10.70
N ARG A 79 4.60 6.55 11.34
CA ARG A 79 3.63 5.92 12.24
C ARG A 79 2.24 5.90 11.64
N ILE A 80 1.55 4.79 11.88
CA ILE A 80 0.14 4.61 11.54
C ILE A 80 -0.60 4.10 12.77
N ILE A 81 -1.73 4.74 13.09
CA ILE A 81 -2.60 4.36 14.21
C ILE A 81 -3.96 4.03 13.63
N TRP A 82 -4.40 2.77 13.80
CA TRP A 82 -5.78 2.38 13.55
C TRP A 82 -6.55 2.42 14.85
N SER A 83 -7.67 3.13 14.87
CA SER A 83 -8.57 3.24 16.02
C SER A 83 -10.03 3.03 15.63
N LYS A 84 -10.84 2.58 16.60
CA LYS A 84 -12.30 2.49 16.52
C LYS A 84 -12.86 3.36 17.64
N GLY A 85 -13.51 4.47 17.29
CA GLY A 85 -13.95 5.46 18.28
C GLY A 85 -12.78 6.06 19.08
N SER A 86 -12.72 5.76 20.39
CA SER A 86 -11.64 6.23 21.29
C SER A 86 -10.72 5.12 21.77
N GLU A 87 -10.68 4.01 21.03
CA GLU A 87 -9.84 2.85 21.33
C GLU A 87 -8.87 2.60 20.18
N VAL A 88 -7.58 2.43 20.52
CA VAL A 88 -6.56 2.07 19.54
C VAL A 88 -6.65 0.57 19.27
N GLN A 89 -6.93 0.19 18.02
CA GLN A 89 -7.01 -1.19 17.58
C GLN A 89 -5.61 -1.74 17.26
N LYS A 90 -4.81 -0.99 16.50
CA LYS A 90 -3.45 -1.41 16.13
C LYS A 90 -2.56 -0.21 15.84
N ARG A 91 -1.26 -0.38 16.08
CA ARG A 91 -0.21 0.59 15.77
C ARG A 91 0.79 -0.05 14.83
N TYR A 92 1.16 0.68 13.79
CA TYR A 92 2.18 0.27 12.83
C TYR A 92 3.27 1.34 12.81
N SER A 93 4.51 0.89 12.73
CA SER A 93 5.68 1.76 12.59
C SER A 93 6.52 1.21 11.46
N SER A 94 6.84 2.07 10.50
CA SER A 94 7.80 1.78 9.44
C SER A 94 9.18 2.35 9.77
N THR A 95 10.22 1.87 9.10
CA THR A 95 11.54 2.51 9.11
C THR A 95 11.55 3.81 8.32
N ASN A 96 10.71 3.92 7.29
CA ASN A 96 10.62 5.08 6.42
C ASN A 96 9.34 5.89 6.67
N ASN A 97 9.32 7.13 6.21
CA ASN A 97 8.09 7.91 6.20
C ASN A 97 7.06 7.30 5.25
N VAL A 98 5.84 7.22 5.74
CA VAL A 98 4.68 6.75 4.99
C VAL A 98 4.28 7.85 4.01
N VAL A 99 4.23 7.50 2.73
CA VAL A 99 3.74 8.39 1.67
C VAL A 99 2.21 8.37 1.64
N MET A 100 1.62 7.17 1.71
CA MET A 100 0.19 6.95 1.70
C MET A 100 -0.14 5.59 2.33
N ALA A 101 -1.31 5.45 2.94
CA ALA A 101 -1.80 4.15 3.34
C ALA A 101 -3.31 4.03 3.07
N CYS A 102 -3.76 2.85 2.71
CA CYS A 102 -5.18 2.56 2.51
C CYS A 102 -5.50 1.10 2.80
N TRP A 103 -6.76 0.85 3.16
CA TRP A 103 -7.29 -0.50 3.22
C TRP A 103 -7.69 -0.97 1.83
N CYS A 104 -7.33 -2.20 1.49
CA CYS A 104 -7.56 -2.80 0.19
C CYS A 104 -8.04 -4.24 0.34
N ARG A 105 -8.84 -4.71 -0.62
CA ARG A 105 -9.11 -6.14 -0.80
C ARG A 105 -8.44 -6.62 -2.06
N MET A 106 -7.78 -7.76 -2.00
CA MET A 106 -7.05 -8.36 -3.11
C MET A 106 -7.73 -9.65 -3.54
N ASP A 107 -7.50 -10.05 -4.78
CA ASP A 107 -8.10 -11.26 -5.33
C ASP A 107 -7.63 -12.50 -4.56
N ALA A 108 -8.53 -13.46 -4.40
CA ALA A 108 -8.35 -14.67 -3.57
C ALA A 108 -8.08 -14.44 -2.06
N ILE A 109 -8.07 -13.20 -1.57
CA ILE A 109 -7.92 -12.89 -0.13
C ILE A 109 -9.22 -12.25 0.39
N PRO A 110 -9.98 -12.93 1.27
CA PRO A 110 -11.26 -12.43 1.77
C PRO A 110 -11.09 -11.26 2.75
N ASP A 111 -9.92 -11.15 3.38
CA ASP A 111 -9.63 -10.19 4.43
C ASP A 111 -9.24 -8.82 3.87
N ALA A 112 -9.50 -7.78 4.66
CA ALA A 112 -8.99 -6.44 4.39
C ALA A 112 -7.49 -6.38 4.71
N LEU A 113 -6.71 -5.87 3.75
CA LEU A 113 -5.26 -5.69 3.87
C LEU A 113 -4.94 -4.21 4.01
N LEU A 114 -4.05 -3.86 4.95
CA LEU A 114 -3.54 -2.50 5.05
C LEU A 114 -2.32 -2.36 4.13
N CYS A 115 -2.48 -1.59 3.06
CA CYS A 115 -1.42 -1.27 2.13
C CYS A 115 -0.76 0.04 2.55
N VAL A 116 0.56 0.01 2.77
CA VAL A 116 1.37 1.13 3.21
C VAL A 116 2.44 1.41 2.16
N LEU A 117 2.31 2.55 1.49
CA LEU A 117 3.28 3.03 0.52
C LEU A 117 4.38 3.83 1.23
N GLU A 118 5.62 3.42 1.01
CA GLU A 118 6.84 4.14 1.34
C GLU A 118 7.54 4.57 0.05
N ILE A 119 8.63 5.34 0.18
CA ILE A 119 9.38 5.89 -0.96
C ILE A 119 9.84 4.79 -1.94
N SER A 120 10.27 3.63 -1.44
CA SER A 120 10.85 2.55 -2.26
C SER A 120 10.14 1.21 -2.11
N ASN A 121 9.13 1.11 -1.24
CA ASN A 121 8.50 -0.15 -0.89
C ASN A 121 6.99 0.00 -0.73
N LEU A 122 6.26 -1.05 -1.07
CA LEU A 122 4.88 -1.25 -0.69
C LEU A 122 4.80 -2.36 0.35
N SER A 123 4.43 -2.02 1.58
CA SER A 123 4.23 -2.97 2.67
C SER A 123 2.75 -3.31 2.79
N ILE A 124 2.40 -4.59 2.73
CA ILE A 124 1.03 -5.09 2.84
C ILE A 124 0.92 -5.87 4.15
N TYR A 125 0.11 -5.35 5.07
CA TYR A 125 -0.14 -5.96 6.36
C TYR A 125 -1.46 -6.74 6.34
N TYR A 126 -1.37 -7.99 6.74
CA TYR A 126 -2.52 -8.86 6.97
C TYR A 126 -3.10 -8.61 8.36
N VAL A 127 -4.39 -8.93 8.52
CA VAL A 127 -5.03 -8.96 9.84
C VAL A 127 -4.38 -9.98 10.78
N SER A 128 -3.88 -11.10 10.22
CA SER A 128 -3.09 -12.13 10.90
C SER A 128 -1.81 -11.60 11.56
N GLY A 129 -1.30 -10.45 11.09
CA GLY A 129 -0.03 -9.87 11.52
C GLY A 129 1.14 -10.18 10.58
N GLU A 130 0.93 -11.01 9.56
CA GLU A 130 1.91 -11.23 8.50
C GLU A 130 2.10 -9.96 7.66
N VAL A 131 3.31 -9.78 7.13
CA VAL A 131 3.68 -8.60 6.34
C VAL A 131 4.41 -9.05 5.08
N VAL A 132 3.93 -8.59 3.94
CA VAL A 132 4.61 -8.75 2.65
C VAL A 132 5.15 -7.40 2.23
N CYS A 133 6.45 -7.34 1.94
CA CYS A 133 7.12 -6.13 1.48
C CYS A 133 7.51 -6.31 0.01
N ILE A 134 7.01 -5.41 -0.85
CA ILE A 134 7.25 -5.41 -2.28
C ILE A 134 8.19 -4.23 -2.60
N PRO A 135 9.45 -4.48 -3.00
CA PRO A 135 10.33 -3.40 -3.44
C PRO A 135 9.81 -2.83 -4.76
N LEU A 136 9.76 -1.50 -4.84
CA LEU A 136 9.26 -0.77 -6.00
C LEU A 136 10.46 -0.32 -6.86
N PRO A 137 10.59 -0.80 -8.11
CA PRO A 137 11.71 -0.43 -8.97
C PRO A 137 11.60 1.00 -9.55
N TYR A 138 10.51 1.71 -9.25
CA TYR A 138 10.23 3.08 -9.67
C TYR A 138 9.53 3.83 -8.54
N SER A 139 9.62 5.16 -8.60
CA SER A 139 8.91 6.04 -7.69
C SER A 139 7.39 5.98 -7.94
N VAL A 140 6.63 5.77 -6.87
CA VAL A 140 5.16 5.72 -6.87
C VAL A 140 4.64 6.95 -6.16
N SER A 141 3.68 7.65 -6.79
CA SER A 141 3.08 8.85 -6.20
C SER A 141 1.89 8.51 -5.30
N CYS A 142 1.05 7.56 -5.73
CA CYS A 142 -0.23 7.27 -5.09
C CYS A 142 -0.58 5.78 -5.21
N ILE A 143 -1.37 5.30 -4.24
CA ILE A 143 -2.03 4.00 -4.28
C ILE A 143 -3.53 4.16 -4.05
N TRP A 144 -4.35 3.37 -4.74
CA TRP A 144 -5.81 3.44 -4.61
C TRP A 144 -6.42 2.04 -4.49
N PRO A 145 -7.31 1.80 -3.52
CA PRO A 145 -7.98 0.52 -3.41
C PRO A 145 -8.99 0.32 -4.54
N LEU A 146 -8.97 -0.86 -5.16
CA LEU A 146 -9.94 -1.34 -6.13
C LEU A 146 -10.73 -2.51 -5.52
N PRO A 147 -11.91 -2.87 -6.07
CA PRO A 147 -12.66 -4.04 -5.62
C PRO A 147 -11.91 -5.39 -5.75
N PHE A 148 -10.86 -5.44 -6.57
CA PHE A 148 -10.11 -6.65 -6.93
C PHE A 148 -8.59 -6.49 -6.78
N GLY A 149 -8.11 -5.45 -6.09
CA GLY A 149 -6.68 -5.20 -5.96
C GLY A 149 -6.35 -3.76 -5.64
N LEU A 150 -5.09 -3.39 -5.85
CA LEU A 150 -4.57 -2.05 -5.59
C LEU A 150 -4.08 -1.42 -6.90
N LEU A 151 -4.57 -0.23 -7.22
CA LEU A 151 -4.03 0.59 -8.31
C LEU A 151 -2.80 1.35 -7.79
N ILE A 152 -1.72 1.30 -8.56
CA ILE A 152 -0.44 1.93 -8.26
C ILE A 152 -0.16 2.94 -9.38
N GLN A 153 -0.01 4.21 -9.00
CA GLN A 153 0.33 5.29 -9.92
C GLN A 153 1.81 5.64 -9.80
N LYS A 154 2.55 5.51 -10.89
CA LYS A 154 3.95 5.94 -10.96
C LYS A 154 4.04 7.45 -10.94
N SER A 155 5.10 7.98 -10.32
CA SER A 155 5.44 9.40 -10.47
C SER A 155 5.91 9.69 -11.89
N ILE A 156 5.51 10.84 -12.43
CA ILE A 156 5.92 11.28 -13.78
C ILE A 156 7.42 11.56 -13.91
N ASP A 157 8.09 11.90 -12.80
CA ASP A 157 9.52 12.22 -12.76
C ASP A 157 10.44 10.97 -12.79
N GLY A 158 9.86 9.78 -12.93
CA GLY A 158 10.55 8.49 -12.93
C GLY A 158 11.12 8.04 -14.26
N CYS A 159 10.97 8.80 -15.36
CA CYS A 159 11.70 8.51 -16.60
C CYS A 159 13.14 9.04 -16.51
N ARG A 160 13.88 8.65 -15.46
CA ARG A 160 15.33 8.59 -15.58
C ARG A 160 15.58 7.26 -16.25
N SER A 161 15.82 7.31 -17.56
CA SER A 161 16.51 6.24 -18.28
C SER A 161 17.61 5.71 -17.37
N SER A 162 17.38 4.54 -16.77
CA SER A 162 18.44 3.77 -16.13
C SER A 162 19.27 3.26 -17.29
N THR A 163 20.09 4.15 -17.85
CA THR A 163 21.26 3.75 -18.61
C THR A 163 22.06 2.91 -17.65
N ILE A 164 21.96 1.59 -17.82
CA ILE A 164 22.74 0.58 -17.12
C ILE A 164 24.20 1.01 -17.30
N SER A 165 24.72 1.69 -16.28
CA SER A 165 26.10 2.13 -16.25
C SER A 165 26.88 0.94 -15.70
N ASN A 166 27.28 0.06 -16.61
CA ASN A 166 28.23 -1.00 -16.32
C ASN A 166 29.58 -0.36 -15.98
N SER A 167 29.77 0.05 -14.73
CA SER A 167 31.09 0.43 -14.22
C SER A 167 31.90 -0.84 -13.96
N ALA A 168 32.42 -1.44 -15.02
CA ALA A 168 33.47 -2.44 -14.93
C ALA A 168 34.79 -1.74 -14.63
N ILE A 169 35.09 -1.49 -13.35
CA ILE A 169 36.43 -1.11 -12.89
C ILE A 169 36.75 -1.86 -11.60
N TYR A 170 37.38 -3.02 -11.73
CA TYR A 170 38.60 -3.31 -10.99
C TYR A 170 39.59 -4.00 -11.93
N ALA A 171 40.78 -3.46 -11.94
CA ALA A 171 41.82 -3.65 -12.92
C ALA A 171 42.91 -4.62 -12.40
N ARG A 172 43.51 -5.31 -13.36
CA ARG A 172 44.92 -5.76 -13.46
C ARG A 172 45.41 -6.97 -12.66
N ASP A 173 45.72 -7.99 -13.46
CA ASP A 173 47.02 -8.69 -13.58
C ASP A 173 47.67 -9.31 -12.34
N ILE A 174 47.81 -10.64 -12.37
CA ILE A 174 49.10 -11.36 -12.24
C ILE A 174 49.00 -12.71 -12.98
N ALA A 175 49.98 -12.98 -13.84
CA ALA A 175 50.12 -14.19 -14.64
C ALA A 175 50.75 -15.37 -13.87
N ARG A 176 50.28 -16.60 -14.16
CA ARG A 176 51.06 -17.80 -14.60
C ARG A 176 50.22 -19.09 -14.53
N ALA A 177 50.18 -19.83 -15.64
CA ALA A 177 49.74 -21.23 -15.77
C ALA A 177 50.88 -22.20 -15.29
N PRO A 178 50.73 -23.55 -15.17
CA PRO A 178 49.79 -24.41 -15.91
C PRO A 178 49.20 -25.68 -15.21
N LYS A 179 48.22 -26.28 -15.92
CA LYS A 179 47.71 -27.67 -15.87
C LYS A 179 46.99 -28.16 -14.61
N GLU A 180 45.68 -28.39 -14.70
CA GLU A 180 45.13 -29.75 -14.88
C GLU A 180 43.61 -29.74 -15.11
N HIS A 181 43.14 -30.83 -15.72
CA HIS A 181 41.84 -31.00 -16.36
C HIS A 181 40.73 -31.27 -15.36
N ARG A 182 39.61 -30.55 -15.45
CA ARG A 182 38.28 -31.07 -15.08
C ARG A 182 37.21 -30.31 -15.87
N TYR A 183 36.42 -31.08 -16.60
CA TYR A 183 35.24 -30.60 -17.33
C TYR A 183 34.24 -29.98 -16.35
N HIS A 184 33.97 -28.69 -16.50
CA HIS A 184 32.78 -28.05 -15.95
C HIS A 184 32.06 -27.34 -17.09
N TYR A 185 30.92 -27.89 -17.46
CA TYR A 185 29.94 -27.25 -18.32
C TYR A 185 29.57 -25.88 -17.73
N PRO A 186 29.55 -24.78 -18.50
CA PRO A 186 29.00 -23.53 -18.00
C PRO A 186 27.48 -23.67 -17.91
N THR A 187 26.98 -23.78 -16.69
CA THR A 187 25.57 -23.57 -16.35
C THR A 187 25.18 -22.17 -16.80
N VAL A 188 24.44 -22.08 -17.89
CA VAL A 188 23.78 -20.85 -18.31
C VAL A 188 22.74 -20.52 -17.25
N SER A 189 23.02 -19.45 -16.49
CA SER A 189 22.07 -18.84 -15.55
C SER A 189 20.81 -18.41 -16.32
N PRO A 190 19.59 -18.74 -15.87
CA PRO A 190 18.37 -18.28 -16.52
C PRO A 190 18.09 -16.85 -16.04
N VAL A 191 18.80 -15.87 -16.61
CA VAL A 191 18.58 -14.43 -16.35
C VAL A 191 18.18 -13.69 -17.64
N ILE A 192 17.76 -14.41 -18.69
CA ILE A 192 17.35 -13.79 -19.96
C ILE A 192 16.01 -14.34 -20.47
N ASP A 193 15.10 -14.68 -19.55
CA ASP A 193 13.69 -14.98 -19.92
C ASP A 193 12.67 -13.98 -19.33
N SER A 194 13.11 -12.94 -18.60
CA SER A 194 12.19 -11.86 -18.18
C SER A 194 11.94 -10.80 -19.26
N ILE A 195 12.77 -10.75 -20.31
CA ILE A 195 12.87 -9.61 -21.23
C ILE A 195 11.72 -9.53 -22.27
N LEU A 196 10.84 -10.54 -22.36
CA LEU A 196 9.78 -10.55 -23.39
C LEU A 196 8.36 -10.26 -22.86
N LYS A 197 8.19 -10.06 -21.55
CA LYS A 197 6.88 -9.69 -20.94
C LYS A 197 6.94 -8.45 -20.04
N GLU A 198 8.08 -7.75 -20.04
CA GLU A 198 8.38 -6.59 -19.18
C GLU A 198 8.08 -5.24 -19.84
N ASP A 199 7.75 -5.25 -21.14
CA ASP A 199 7.73 -4.02 -21.94
C ASP A 199 6.54 -3.10 -21.57
N GLY A 200 5.35 -3.68 -21.37
CA GLY A 200 4.16 -2.89 -21.00
C GLY A 200 4.24 -2.27 -19.61
N ALA A 201 4.81 -3.00 -18.64
CA ALA A 201 4.91 -2.56 -17.25
C ALA A 201 5.89 -1.41 -17.09
N THR A 202 6.94 -1.37 -17.90
CA THR A 202 7.96 -0.32 -17.86
C THR A 202 7.39 1.03 -18.29
N PHE A 203 6.63 1.07 -19.38
CA PHE A 203 6.08 2.32 -19.94
C PHE A 203 4.73 2.73 -19.37
N SER A 204 4.00 1.84 -18.69
CA SER A 204 2.73 2.21 -18.07
C SER A 204 2.92 3.16 -16.89
N SER A 205 2.11 4.20 -16.82
CA SER A 205 1.99 5.10 -15.67
C SER A 205 1.17 4.49 -14.53
N HIS A 206 0.32 3.50 -14.84
CA HIS A 206 -0.60 2.88 -13.88
C HIS A 206 -0.49 1.35 -13.92
N LEU A 207 -0.42 0.74 -12.76
CA LEU A 207 -0.30 -0.70 -12.58
C LEU A 207 -1.32 -1.19 -11.56
N VAL A 208 -1.75 -2.44 -11.67
CA VAL A 208 -2.69 -3.08 -10.74
C VAL A 208 -2.03 -4.28 -10.09
N LEU A 209 -2.01 -4.29 -8.77
CA LEU A 209 -1.62 -5.42 -7.95
C LEU A 209 -2.87 -6.17 -7.50
N LYS A 210 -3.09 -7.38 -8.03
CA LYS A 210 -4.26 -8.21 -7.67
C LYS A 210 -4.02 -9.12 -6.47
N HIS A 211 -2.76 -9.46 -6.18
CA HIS A 211 -2.40 -10.36 -5.09
C HIS A 211 -1.03 -9.94 -4.52
N PRO A 212 -0.79 -10.00 -3.19
CA PRO A 212 0.46 -9.53 -2.56
C PRO A 212 1.72 -10.25 -3.08
N MET A 213 1.58 -11.52 -3.48
CA MET A 213 2.66 -12.32 -4.09
C MET A 213 2.56 -12.41 -5.62
N GLY A 214 1.62 -11.68 -6.23
CA GLY A 214 1.41 -11.68 -7.68
C GLY A 214 2.30 -10.66 -8.40
N GLU A 215 2.33 -10.77 -9.73
CA GLU A 215 2.97 -9.77 -10.59
C GLU A 215 2.11 -8.50 -10.74
N LEU A 216 2.77 -7.36 -10.92
CA LEU A 216 2.12 -6.09 -11.22
C LEU A 216 1.62 -6.06 -12.68
N GLN A 217 0.31 -5.90 -12.87
CA GLN A 217 -0.33 -5.94 -14.18
C GLN A 217 -0.53 -4.53 -14.74
N VAL A 218 -0.32 -4.34 -16.05
CA VAL A 218 -0.57 -3.08 -16.75
C VAL A 218 -2.06 -2.85 -16.91
N THR A 219 -2.51 -1.61 -16.70
CA THR A 219 -3.88 -1.20 -17.06
C THR A 219 -3.84 -0.30 -18.27
N TYR A 220 -4.63 -0.66 -19.30
CA TYR A 220 -4.88 0.17 -20.46
C TYR A 220 -6.22 0.87 -20.26
N VAL A 221 -6.23 2.20 -20.38
CA VAL A 221 -7.48 2.97 -20.41
C VAL A 221 -7.92 3.05 -21.86
N GLU A 222 -8.96 2.31 -22.22
CA GLU A 222 -9.64 2.51 -23.51
C GLU A 222 -10.56 3.72 -23.39
N GLU A 223 -10.25 4.79 -24.10
CA GLU A 223 -11.16 5.92 -24.27
C GLU A 223 -12.31 5.48 -25.18
N ARG A 224 -13.42 5.05 -24.58
CA ARG A 224 -14.67 4.91 -25.33
C ARG A 224 -15.20 6.31 -25.61
N GLY A 225 -14.85 6.83 -26.78
CA GLY A 225 -15.46 8.06 -27.31
C GLY A 225 -16.99 7.94 -27.33
N ASN A 226 -17.65 8.98 -26.84
CA ASN A 226 -19.10 9.15 -26.94
C ASN A 226 -19.54 9.47 -28.37
#